data_AF-A0A2P1AB15-F1
#
_entry.id   AF-A0A2P1AB15-F1
#
_cell.length_a   1.000
_cell.length_b   1.000
_cell.length_c   1.000
_cell.angle_alpha   90.00
_cell.angle_beta   90.00
_cell.angle_gamma   90.00
#
_symmetry.space_group_name_H-M   'P 1'
#
loop_
_entity.id
_entity.type
_entity.pdbx_description
1 polymer ?
#
loop_
_entity_poly.entity_id
_entity_poly.type
_entity_poly.pdbx_seq_one_letter_code
_entity_poly.pdbx_strand_id
1 'polypeptide(L)'
;RWSVKPLLILLAVMTPAAVYFMRNYGVYLDKAMLRNLMETDVREASELLQWRMLPYLLVAAVSVWWIARVRVLRTGWKQAVMMRSACLAGALAMISMGLWPVMDVLIPTLRENKPLRYLITPANYVISGIRVLTEQASSSADEAREVVAADAHRGPQEQGRRPRALVLVVGETVRAANWGLSGYERQTTPELAARDVINFSDVTSCGTDTATSLPCMFSLNGRRDYDERQIRRRESVLHVLNRSDVNILWRDNQSGCKGVCDGLPFENLSSAGHPTLCHGERCLDEILLEGLAEKITTSRSDMLIVLHMLGNHGPAYFQRYPASYRRWSPTCDTTDLASCSHEALVNTYDNAVLYTDHVLARTIDLLSGIRSHDTALLYVSDHGESLGEKGLYLHGIPYVIAPDEQIKVPMIWWQSS
;
A
#
# COMPACT_ATOMS: atom_id res chain seq x y z
N ARG A 1 -18.23 -34.10 -4.55
CA ARG A 1 -19.67 -33.74 -4.54
C ARG A 1 -19.94 -32.58 -3.58
N TRP A 2 -19.41 -32.65 -2.36
CA TRP A 2 -19.56 -31.61 -1.34
C TRP A 2 -18.76 -30.34 -1.64
N SER A 3 -17.63 -30.44 -2.35
CA SER A 3 -16.77 -29.30 -2.69
C SER A 3 -17.18 -28.51 -3.93
N VAL A 4 -17.87 -29.13 -4.90
CA VAL A 4 -18.15 -28.50 -6.21
C VAL A 4 -19.08 -27.30 -6.10
N LYS A 5 -20.21 -27.44 -5.39
CA LYS A 5 -21.16 -26.33 -5.23
C LYS A 5 -20.55 -25.16 -4.44
N PRO A 6 -19.92 -25.38 -3.26
CA PRO A 6 -19.27 -24.30 -2.53
C PRO A 6 -18.19 -23.58 -3.35
N LEU A 7 -17.35 -24.32 -4.08
CA LEU A 7 -16.32 -23.72 -4.92
C LEU A 7 -16.92 -22.87 -6.05
N LEU A 8 -17.93 -23.37 -6.75
CA LEU A 8 -18.60 -22.60 -7.81
C LEU A 8 -19.32 -21.37 -7.26
N ILE A 9 -19.95 -21.48 -6.09
CA ILE A 9 -20.58 -20.35 -5.40
C ILE A 9 -19.52 -19.29 -5.05
N LEU A 10 -18.39 -19.71 -4.47
CA LEU A 10 -17.29 -18.81 -4.16
C LEU A 10 -16.78 -18.07 -5.41
N LEU A 11 -16.51 -18.79 -6.50
CA LEU A 11 -16.07 -18.18 -7.76
C LEU A 11 -17.12 -17.24 -8.37
N ALA A 12 -18.41 -17.59 -8.27
CA ALA A 12 -19.52 -16.78 -8.76
C ALA A 12 -19.71 -15.48 -7.98
N VAL A 13 -19.29 -15.43 -6.71
CA VAL A 13 -19.29 -14.21 -5.90
C VAL A 13 -18.03 -13.38 -6.13
N MET A 14 -16.86 -14.02 -6.16
CA MET A 14 -15.58 -13.33 -6.29
C MET A 14 -15.35 -12.74 -7.69
N THR A 15 -15.78 -13.42 -8.75
CA THR A 15 -15.50 -12.98 -10.13
C THR A 15 -16.15 -11.62 -10.44
N PRO A 16 -17.45 -11.37 -10.15
CA PRO A 16 -18.03 -10.05 -10.41
C PRO A 16 -17.36 -8.93 -9.62
N ALA A 17 -16.97 -9.17 -8.36
CA ALA A 17 -16.23 -8.20 -7.57
C ALA A 17 -14.85 -7.88 -8.18
N ALA A 18 -14.11 -8.93 -8.58
CA ALA A 18 -12.84 -8.77 -9.30
C ALA A 18 -13.02 -7.94 -10.58
N VAL A 19 -14.02 -8.26 -11.41
CA VAL A 19 -14.30 -7.52 -12.65
C VAL A 19 -14.70 -6.07 -12.38
N TYR A 20 -15.43 -5.79 -11.30
CA TYR A 20 -15.75 -4.42 -10.89
C TYR A 20 -14.48 -3.60 -10.66
N PHE A 21 -13.53 -4.10 -9.86
CA PHE A 21 -12.28 -3.38 -9.56
C PHE A 21 -11.38 -3.24 -10.79
N MET A 22 -11.22 -4.30 -11.58
CA MET A 22 -10.43 -4.24 -12.81
C MET A 22 -10.99 -3.21 -13.81
N ARG A 23 -12.34 -3.13 -13.94
CA ARG A 23 -12.97 -2.25 -14.93
C ARG A 23 -13.07 -0.79 -14.50
N ASN A 24 -13.36 -0.53 -13.22
CA ASN A 24 -13.61 0.84 -12.74
C ASN A 24 -12.35 1.51 -12.18
N TYR A 25 -11.36 0.74 -11.72
CA TYR A 25 -10.14 1.27 -11.10
C TYR A 25 -8.85 0.84 -11.82
N GLY A 26 -8.94 -0.05 -12.83
CA GLY A 26 -7.75 -0.51 -13.58
C GLY A 26 -6.85 -1.47 -12.79
N VAL A 27 -7.37 -2.09 -11.72
CA VAL A 27 -6.61 -2.98 -10.82
C VAL A 27 -6.15 -4.25 -11.52
N TYR A 28 -4.91 -4.69 -11.25
CA TYR A 28 -4.39 -5.98 -11.67
C TYR A 28 -4.36 -6.93 -10.47
N LEU A 29 -5.00 -8.10 -10.58
CA LEU A 29 -5.08 -9.08 -9.49
C LEU A 29 -3.86 -10.01 -9.48
N ASP A 30 -2.70 -9.39 -9.30
CA ASP A 30 -1.43 -10.08 -9.15
C ASP A 30 -1.19 -10.52 -7.69
N LYS A 31 0.00 -11.06 -7.42
CA LYS A 31 0.36 -11.55 -6.09
C LYS A 31 0.41 -10.43 -5.05
N ALA A 32 0.93 -9.24 -5.41
CA ALA A 32 1.03 -8.11 -4.50
C ALA A 32 -0.35 -7.57 -4.14
N MET A 33 -1.22 -7.38 -5.14
CA MET A 33 -2.60 -6.94 -4.92
C MET A 33 -3.40 -7.92 -4.05
N LEU A 34 -3.25 -9.23 -4.27
CA LEU A 34 -3.90 -10.24 -3.43
C LEU A 34 -3.38 -10.22 -1.99
N ARG A 35 -2.12 -9.82 -1.78
CA ARG A 35 -1.59 -9.60 -0.44
C ARG A 35 -2.14 -8.34 0.19
N ASN A 36 -2.24 -7.23 -0.55
CA ASN A 36 -2.87 -6.01 -0.05
C ASN A 36 -4.28 -6.31 0.46
N LEU A 37 -5.06 -7.09 -0.30
CA LEU A 37 -6.40 -7.54 0.11
C LEU A 37 -6.41 -8.45 1.35
N MET A 38 -5.30 -9.10 1.72
CA MET A 38 -5.18 -9.93 2.92
C MET A 38 -4.60 -9.17 4.13
N GLU A 39 -3.78 -8.15 3.88
CA GLU A 39 -3.16 -7.30 4.92
C GLU A 39 -3.99 -6.04 5.21
N THR A 40 -5.00 -5.72 4.40
CA THR A 40 -5.96 -4.63 4.61
C THR A 40 -6.84 -4.88 5.82
N ASP A 41 -7.32 -3.81 6.43
CA ASP A 41 -8.29 -3.87 7.52
C ASP A 41 -9.74 -3.66 7.04
N VAL A 42 -10.70 -3.88 7.96
CA VAL A 42 -12.13 -3.73 7.65
C VAL A 42 -12.47 -2.28 7.25
N ARG A 43 -11.74 -1.29 7.78
CA ARG A 43 -11.99 0.14 7.53
C ARG A 43 -11.61 0.48 6.09
N GLU A 44 -10.40 0.14 5.67
CA GLU A 44 -9.90 0.30 4.30
C GLU A 44 -10.81 -0.43 3.29
N ALA A 45 -11.15 -1.70 3.57
CA ALA A 45 -12.00 -2.49 2.69
C ALA A 45 -13.43 -1.92 2.55
N SER A 46 -13.99 -1.35 3.62
CA SER A 46 -15.35 -0.78 3.60
C SER A 46 -15.47 0.46 2.70
N GLU A 47 -14.39 1.23 2.52
CA GLU A 47 -14.38 2.43 1.68
C GLU A 47 -14.60 2.12 0.19
N LEU A 48 -14.21 0.91 -0.21
CA LEU A 48 -14.27 0.44 -1.58
C LEU A 48 -15.67 -0.04 -1.98
N LEU A 49 -16.59 -0.18 -1.03
CA LEU A 49 -17.96 -0.61 -1.29
C LEU A 49 -18.81 0.55 -1.83
N GLN A 50 -19.21 0.45 -3.09
CA GLN A 50 -19.97 1.49 -3.79
C GLN A 50 -21.30 0.98 -4.33
N TRP A 51 -22.27 1.88 -4.51
CA TRP A 51 -23.54 1.57 -5.17
C TRP A 51 -23.37 1.05 -6.61
N ARG A 52 -22.30 1.48 -7.30
CA ARG A 52 -21.94 0.97 -8.64
C ARG A 52 -21.55 -0.51 -8.66
N MET A 53 -21.30 -1.12 -7.49
CA MET A 53 -21.11 -2.56 -7.38
C MET A 53 -22.43 -3.34 -7.48
N LEU A 54 -23.59 -2.71 -7.27
CA LEU A 54 -24.89 -3.40 -7.25
C LEU A 54 -25.15 -4.28 -8.48
N PRO A 55 -24.93 -3.84 -9.74
CA PRO A 55 -25.12 -4.71 -10.90
C PRO A 55 -24.26 -5.97 -10.85
N TYR A 56 -23.03 -5.87 -10.35
CA TYR A 56 -22.11 -7.00 -10.20
C TYR A 56 -22.57 -7.96 -9.09
N LEU A 57 -23.05 -7.42 -7.97
CA LEU A 57 -23.63 -8.19 -6.88
C LEU A 57 -24.92 -8.91 -7.28
N LEU A 58 -25.75 -8.29 -8.13
CA LEU A 58 -26.93 -8.92 -8.70
C LEU A 58 -26.57 -10.10 -9.61
N VAL A 59 -25.55 -9.93 -10.48
CA VAL A 59 -25.02 -11.04 -11.30
C VAL A 59 -24.50 -12.18 -10.42
N ALA A 60 -23.78 -11.86 -9.35
CA ALA A 60 -23.33 -12.85 -8.37
C ALA A 60 -24.52 -13.58 -7.73
N ALA A 61 -25.53 -12.85 -7.24
CA ALA A 61 -26.71 -13.41 -6.59
C ALA A 61 -27.51 -14.35 -7.51
N VAL A 62 -27.74 -13.95 -8.77
CA VAL A 62 -28.42 -14.78 -9.78
C VAL A 62 -27.62 -16.05 -10.06
N SER A 63 -26.30 -15.92 -10.21
CA SER A 63 -25.40 -17.06 -10.45
C SER A 63 -25.42 -18.06 -9.29
N VAL A 64 -25.33 -17.57 -8.06
CA VAL A 64 -25.41 -18.38 -6.84
C VAL A 64 -26.77 -19.09 -6.75
N TRP A 65 -27.86 -18.37 -7.05
CA TRP A 65 -29.20 -18.95 -7.04
C TRP A 65 -29.34 -20.11 -8.04
N TRP A 66 -28.85 -19.95 -9.27
CA TRP A 66 -28.80 -21.04 -10.27
C TRP A 66 -27.98 -22.23 -9.77
N ILE A 67 -26.75 -22.01 -9.30
CA ILE A 67 -25.87 -23.07 -8.80
C ILE A 67 -26.51 -23.83 -7.63
N ALA A 68 -27.18 -23.12 -6.73
CA ALA A 68 -27.89 -23.72 -5.60
C ALA A 68 -29.01 -24.65 -6.08
N ARG A 69 -29.79 -24.24 -7.09
CA ARG A 69 -30.92 -25.01 -7.66
C ARG A 69 -30.51 -26.21 -8.52
N VAL A 70 -29.33 -26.18 -9.14
CA VAL A 70 -28.87 -27.28 -10.00
C VAL A 70 -28.73 -28.58 -9.19
N ARG A 71 -29.41 -29.64 -9.64
CA ARG A 71 -29.29 -30.99 -9.05
C ARG A 71 -28.14 -31.74 -9.72
N VAL A 72 -27.08 -32.01 -8.96
CA VAL A 72 -25.93 -32.78 -9.44
C VAL A 72 -26.33 -34.27 -9.50
N LEU A 73 -26.58 -34.77 -10.71
CA LEU A 73 -26.94 -36.16 -10.97
C LEU A 73 -25.79 -37.11 -10.61
N ARG A 74 -26.14 -38.31 -10.13
CA ARG A 74 -25.16 -39.36 -9.77
C ARG A 74 -24.98 -40.30 -10.96
N THR A 75 -23.75 -40.45 -11.41
CA THR A 75 -23.34 -41.46 -12.39
C THR A 75 -22.27 -42.37 -11.79
N GLY A 76 -22.11 -43.59 -12.34
CA GLY A 76 -21.03 -44.48 -11.93
C GLY A 76 -19.66 -43.86 -12.21
N TRP A 77 -18.63 -44.16 -11.40
CA TRP A 77 -17.34 -43.46 -11.45
C TRP A 77 -16.66 -43.52 -12.84
N LYS A 78 -16.73 -44.67 -13.53
CA LYS A 78 -16.19 -44.83 -14.90
C LYS A 78 -16.88 -43.89 -15.89
N GLN A 79 -18.21 -43.86 -15.86
CA GLN A 79 -19.02 -42.99 -16.71
C GLN A 79 -18.80 -41.51 -16.38
N ALA A 80 -18.64 -41.17 -15.09
CA ALA A 80 -18.35 -39.81 -14.66
C ALA A 80 -16.98 -39.32 -15.16
N VAL A 81 -15.93 -40.15 -15.05
CA VAL A 81 -14.59 -39.82 -15.55
C VAL A 81 -14.63 -39.68 -17.07
N MET A 82 -15.19 -40.67 -17.78
CA MET A 82 -15.30 -40.63 -19.24
C MET A 82 -16.03 -39.37 -19.72
N MET A 83 -17.20 -39.06 -19.17
CA MET A 83 -17.99 -37.90 -19.57
C MET A 83 -17.28 -36.58 -19.27
N ARG A 84 -16.62 -36.46 -18.09
CA ARG A 84 -15.86 -35.25 -17.75
C ARG A 84 -14.63 -35.07 -18.63
N SER A 85 -13.89 -36.13 -18.91
CA SER A 85 -12.75 -36.10 -19.83
C SER A 85 -13.19 -35.74 -21.25
N ALA A 86 -14.32 -36.29 -21.72
CA ALA A 86 -14.88 -35.94 -23.02
C ALA A 86 -15.33 -34.47 -23.07
N CYS A 87 -16.01 -33.96 -22.05
CA CYS A 87 -16.37 -32.54 -21.96
C CYS A 87 -15.13 -31.64 -21.90
N LEU A 88 -14.10 -32.02 -21.15
CA LEU A 88 -12.85 -31.27 -21.05
C LEU A 88 -12.10 -31.25 -22.39
N ALA A 89 -11.97 -32.41 -23.05
CA ALA A 89 -11.35 -32.51 -24.36
C ALA A 89 -12.12 -31.70 -25.41
N GLY A 90 -13.46 -31.76 -25.40
CA GLY A 90 -14.30 -30.94 -26.26
C GLY A 90 -14.14 -29.44 -25.99
N ALA A 91 -14.10 -29.01 -24.73
CA ALA A 91 -13.85 -27.62 -24.37
C ALA A 91 -12.46 -27.15 -24.82
N LEU A 92 -11.42 -27.97 -24.61
CA LEU A 92 -10.06 -27.68 -25.09
C LEU A 92 -10.01 -27.59 -26.62
N ALA A 93 -10.67 -28.51 -27.33
CA ALA A 93 -10.75 -28.46 -28.78
C ALA A 93 -11.44 -27.18 -29.28
N MET A 94 -12.56 -26.78 -28.67
CA MET A 94 -13.24 -25.52 -29.00
C MET A 94 -12.36 -24.30 -28.75
N ILE A 95 -11.67 -24.25 -27.61
CA ILE A 95 -10.73 -23.16 -27.27
C ILE A 95 -9.59 -23.13 -28.29
N SER A 96 -8.95 -24.28 -28.56
CA SER A 96 -7.87 -24.38 -29.52
C SER A 96 -8.32 -23.95 -30.92
N MET A 97 -9.48 -24.43 -31.39
CA MET A 97 -10.02 -24.03 -32.70
C MET A 97 -10.37 -22.55 -32.76
N GLY A 98 -10.97 -21.99 -31.71
CA GLY A 98 -11.35 -20.58 -31.67
C GLY A 98 -10.15 -19.63 -31.57
N LEU A 99 -9.09 -20.04 -30.89
CA LEU A 99 -7.90 -19.21 -30.72
C LEU A 99 -6.83 -19.46 -31.80
N TRP A 100 -6.85 -20.60 -32.52
CA TRP A 100 -5.89 -20.94 -33.57
C TRP A 100 -5.66 -19.81 -34.59
N PRO A 101 -6.70 -19.13 -35.13
CA PRO A 101 -6.53 -18.09 -36.14
C PRO A 101 -5.83 -16.83 -35.63
N VAL A 102 -5.69 -16.65 -34.31
CA VAL A 102 -5.11 -15.46 -33.69
C VAL A 102 -3.86 -15.78 -32.86
N MET A 103 -3.33 -17.00 -32.95
CA MET A 103 -2.17 -17.44 -32.14
C MET A 103 -0.91 -16.64 -32.39
N ASP A 104 -0.68 -16.25 -33.64
CA ASP A 104 0.46 -15.43 -34.10
C ASP A 104 0.46 -14.03 -33.48
N VAL A 105 -0.72 -13.48 -33.14
CA VAL A 105 -0.86 -12.21 -32.41
C VAL A 105 -0.91 -12.44 -30.89
N LEU A 106 -1.66 -13.44 -30.45
CA LEU A 106 -1.95 -13.67 -29.03
C LEU A 106 -0.69 -14.08 -28.24
N ILE A 107 0.13 -14.99 -28.79
CA ILE A 107 1.32 -15.48 -28.09
C ILE A 107 2.35 -14.36 -27.87
N PRO A 108 2.75 -13.57 -28.89
CA PRO A 108 3.62 -12.41 -28.68
C PRO A 108 3.02 -11.41 -27.69
N THR A 109 1.73 -11.08 -27.84
CA THR A 109 1.05 -10.11 -26.96
C THR A 109 1.13 -10.53 -25.50
N LEU A 110 0.84 -11.79 -25.16
CA LEU A 110 0.92 -12.29 -23.78
C LEU A 110 2.36 -12.44 -23.28
N ARG A 111 3.33 -12.66 -24.19
CA ARG A 111 4.75 -12.79 -23.84
C ARG A 111 5.39 -11.43 -23.55
N GLU A 112 5.05 -10.42 -24.34
CA GLU A 112 5.52 -9.04 -24.19
C GLU A 112 4.79 -8.35 -23.04
N ASN A 113 3.46 -8.53 -22.96
CA ASN A 113 2.62 -7.93 -21.93
C ASN A 113 2.24 -8.97 -20.87
N LYS A 114 3.25 -9.54 -20.20
CA LYS A 114 3.07 -10.53 -19.13
C LYS A 114 2.02 -10.14 -18.07
N PRO A 115 1.86 -8.86 -17.68
CA PRO A 115 0.85 -8.46 -16.70
C PRO A 115 -0.61 -8.70 -17.14
N LEU A 116 -0.91 -8.83 -18.44
CA LEU A 116 -2.28 -9.06 -18.93
C LEU A 116 -2.93 -10.31 -18.32
N ARG A 117 -2.13 -11.31 -17.94
CA ARG A 117 -2.63 -12.52 -17.26
C ARG A 117 -3.35 -12.22 -15.94
N TYR A 118 -3.01 -11.11 -15.28
CA TYR A 118 -3.64 -10.70 -14.03
C TYR A 118 -4.99 -10.02 -14.23
N LEU A 119 -5.42 -9.83 -15.48
CA LEU A 119 -6.76 -9.37 -15.85
C LEU A 119 -7.72 -10.52 -16.22
N ILE A 120 -7.23 -11.77 -16.27
CA ILE A 120 -8.01 -12.93 -16.71
C ILE A 120 -8.64 -13.63 -15.50
N THR A 121 -9.91 -13.33 -15.23
CA THR A 121 -10.68 -14.00 -14.16
C THR A 121 -11.26 -15.34 -14.59
N PRO A 122 -11.39 -16.33 -13.68
CA PRO A 122 -10.98 -16.30 -12.27
C PRO A 122 -9.52 -16.71 -12.04
N ALA A 123 -8.77 -17.02 -13.11
CA ALA A 123 -7.42 -17.57 -13.02
C ALA A 123 -6.46 -16.65 -12.27
N ASN A 124 -6.57 -15.33 -12.47
CA ASN A 124 -5.77 -14.31 -11.80
C ASN A 124 -5.80 -14.45 -10.27
N TYR A 125 -6.92 -14.20 -9.61
CA TYR A 125 -7.01 -14.20 -8.16
C TYR A 125 -6.89 -15.60 -7.55
N VAL A 126 -7.27 -16.67 -8.27
CA VAL A 126 -7.08 -18.04 -7.80
C VAL A 126 -5.60 -18.40 -7.76
N ILE A 127 -4.86 -18.17 -8.86
CA ILE A 127 -3.43 -18.50 -8.93
C ILE A 127 -2.62 -17.58 -8.02
N SER A 128 -2.90 -16.27 -8.05
CA SER A 128 -2.24 -15.29 -7.17
C SER A 128 -2.51 -15.61 -5.71
N GLY A 129 -3.76 -15.91 -5.33
CA GLY A 129 -4.14 -16.27 -3.96
C GLY A 129 -3.48 -17.57 -3.49
N ILE A 130 -3.46 -18.62 -4.32
CA ILE A 130 -2.75 -19.87 -3.99
C ILE A 130 -1.26 -19.58 -3.76
N ARG A 131 -0.62 -18.78 -4.61
CA ARG A 131 0.80 -18.42 -4.45
C ARG A 131 1.06 -17.70 -3.13
N VAL A 132 0.25 -16.68 -2.81
CA VAL A 132 0.37 -15.95 -1.53
C VAL A 132 0.22 -16.91 -0.35
N LEU A 133 -0.81 -17.77 -0.36
CA LEU A 133 -1.04 -18.73 0.72
C LEU A 133 0.07 -19.77 0.85
N THR A 134 0.59 -20.30 -0.27
CA THR A 134 1.69 -21.28 -0.23
C THR A 134 2.98 -20.66 0.29
N GLU A 135 3.26 -19.41 -0.07
CA GLU A 135 4.43 -18.71 0.43
C GLU A 135 4.27 -18.36 1.90
N GLN A 136 3.11 -17.83 2.29
CA GLN A 136 2.81 -17.52 3.69
C GLN A 136 2.93 -18.77 4.56
N ALA A 137 2.35 -19.91 4.12
CA ALA A 137 2.47 -21.20 4.81
C ALA A 137 3.94 -21.68 4.92
N SER A 138 4.75 -21.40 3.90
CA SER A 138 6.18 -21.74 3.92
C SER A 138 7.01 -20.80 4.81
N SER A 139 6.52 -19.59 5.10
CA SER A 139 7.16 -18.61 5.99
C SER A 139 6.60 -18.59 7.41
N SER A 140 5.39 -19.11 7.63
CA SER A 140 4.67 -19.08 8.91
C SER A 140 5.01 -20.27 9.82
N ALA A 141 6.03 -21.05 9.48
CA ALA A 141 6.53 -22.11 10.34
C ALA A 141 7.66 -21.55 11.22
N ASP A 142 7.32 -20.83 12.29
CA ASP A 142 8.11 -20.64 13.53
C ASP A 142 9.61 -20.23 13.40
N GLU A 143 10.10 -19.88 12.21
CA GLU A 143 11.48 -19.47 11.99
C GLU A 143 11.59 -18.01 12.44
N ALA A 144 12.29 -17.81 13.56
CA ALA A 144 12.80 -16.49 13.94
C ALA A 144 13.46 -15.84 12.71
N ARG A 145 13.20 -14.55 12.50
CA ARG A 145 13.74 -13.81 11.36
C ARG A 145 15.26 -14.02 11.27
N GLU A 146 15.74 -14.15 10.04
CA GLU A 146 17.17 -14.21 9.77
C GLU A 146 17.80 -12.91 10.28
N VAL A 147 18.68 -13.06 11.27
CA VAL A 147 19.40 -11.96 11.89
C VAL A 147 20.30 -11.30 10.84
N VAL A 148 20.17 -9.99 10.72
CA VAL A 148 20.96 -9.20 9.78
C VAL A 148 22.04 -8.44 10.56
N ALA A 149 23.28 -8.43 10.01
CA ALA A 149 24.42 -7.74 10.59
C ALA A 149 24.60 -8.02 12.10
N ALA A 150 24.73 -9.32 12.44
CA ALA A 150 24.81 -9.78 13.83
C ALA A 150 25.98 -9.18 14.62
N ASP A 151 27.04 -8.78 13.93
CA ASP A 151 28.26 -8.15 14.42
C ASP A 151 28.20 -6.61 14.45
N ALA A 152 27.07 -6.01 14.07
CA ALA A 152 26.88 -4.57 14.11
C ALA A 152 27.03 -4.04 15.54
N HIS A 153 28.00 -3.16 15.73
CA HIS A 153 28.27 -2.47 16.98
C HIS A 153 28.56 -0.99 16.69
N ARG A 154 28.32 -0.13 17.67
CA ARG A 154 28.69 1.28 17.55
C ARG A 154 30.20 1.45 17.61
N GLY A 155 30.72 2.29 16.71
CA GLY A 155 32.07 2.82 16.81
C GLY A 155 32.24 3.80 17.98
N PRO A 156 33.48 4.24 18.26
CA PRO A 156 33.79 5.21 19.31
C PRO A 156 32.94 6.48 19.18
N GLN A 157 32.39 6.94 20.31
CA GLN A 157 31.55 8.13 20.37
C GLN A 157 32.35 9.29 20.96
N GLU A 158 32.17 10.49 20.39
CA GLU A 158 32.76 11.70 20.97
C GLU A 158 32.19 11.98 22.36
N GLN A 159 33.07 12.28 23.31
CA GLN A 159 32.68 12.62 24.67
C GLN A 159 32.00 13.99 24.69
N GLY A 160 30.87 14.10 25.39
CA GLY A 160 30.15 15.38 25.54
C GLY A 160 29.26 15.75 24.35
N ARG A 161 29.12 14.91 23.32
CA ARG A 161 28.13 15.13 22.27
C ARG A 161 26.71 15.02 22.80
N ARG A 162 25.77 15.74 22.18
CA ARG A 162 24.33 15.53 22.42
C ARG A 162 23.90 14.20 21.78
N PRO A 163 22.91 13.48 22.34
CA PRO A 163 22.33 12.34 21.66
C PRO A 163 21.61 12.80 20.39
N ARG A 164 21.56 11.94 19.38
CA ARG A 164 20.94 12.23 18.08
C ARG A 164 19.53 11.69 18.03
N ALA A 165 18.58 12.45 17.50
CA ALA A 165 17.22 11.98 17.27
C ALA A 165 16.85 12.14 15.80
N LEU A 166 16.71 11.03 15.08
CA LEU A 166 16.21 11.00 13.71
C LEU A 166 14.72 10.66 13.73
N VAL A 167 13.90 11.56 13.18
CA VAL A 167 12.50 11.26 12.87
C VAL A 167 12.40 10.87 11.41
N LEU A 168 12.07 9.60 11.15
CA LEU A 168 11.75 9.11 9.82
C LEU A 168 10.25 9.16 9.62
N VAL A 169 9.77 10.08 8.80
CA VAL A 169 8.36 10.16 8.44
C VAL A 169 8.13 9.35 7.17
N VAL A 170 7.39 8.25 7.30
CA VAL A 170 6.97 7.42 6.17
C VAL A 170 5.61 7.93 5.72
N GLY A 171 5.62 8.64 4.59
CA GLY A 171 4.41 9.11 3.93
C GLY A 171 3.68 7.98 3.22
N GLU A 172 2.44 8.24 2.89
CA GLU A 172 1.54 7.30 2.22
C GLU A 172 0.94 7.97 0.98
N THR A 173 1.05 7.30 -0.17
CA THR A 173 0.33 7.65 -1.41
C THR A 173 0.67 9.04 -2.01
N VAL A 174 1.65 9.80 -1.48
CA VAL A 174 2.05 11.11 -2.05
C VAL A 174 2.96 10.91 -3.27
N ARG A 175 2.57 11.48 -4.41
CA ARG A 175 3.35 11.43 -5.66
C ARG A 175 4.14 12.71 -5.91
N ALA A 176 5.33 12.57 -6.49
CA ALA A 176 6.22 13.69 -6.79
C ALA A 176 5.59 14.73 -7.74
N ALA A 177 4.71 14.27 -8.65
CA ALA A 177 4.07 15.12 -9.65
C ALA A 177 3.19 16.24 -9.04
N ASN A 178 2.72 16.08 -7.79
CA ASN A 178 1.88 17.04 -7.08
C ASN A 178 2.62 17.68 -5.88
N TRP A 179 3.94 17.56 -5.84
CA TRP A 179 4.78 18.08 -4.76
C TRP A 179 5.31 19.48 -5.09
N GLY A 180 4.87 20.49 -4.35
CA GLY A 180 5.16 21.90 -4.63
C GLY A 180 6.66 22.24 -4.66
N LEU A 181 7.46 21.66 -3.77
CA LEU A 181 8.92 21.84 -3.75
C LEU A 181 9.62 21.31 -5.01
N SER A 182 8.97 20.42 -5.77
CA SER A 182 9.49 19.85 -7.02
C SER A 182 8.99 20.59 -8.26
N GLY A 183 8.40 21.78 -8.10
CA GLY A 183 7.99 22.63 -9.22
C GLY A 183 6.62 22.33 -9.80
N TYR A 184 5.74 21.65 -9.03
CA TYR A 184 4.34 21.50 -9.39
C TYR A 184 3.68 22.88 -9.58
N GLU A 185 2.73 22.98 -10.51
CA GLU A 185 2.06 24.25 -10.87
C GLU A 185 1.35 24.93 -9.69
N ARG A 186 0.89 24.14 -8.71
CA ARG A 186 0.30 24.62 -7.47
C ARG A 186 1.31 24.46 -6.35
N GLN A 187 1.46 25.50 -5.53
CA GLN A 187 2.26 25.39 -4.31
C GLN A 187 1.49 24.60 -3.24
N THR A 188 1.65 23.28 -3.25
CA THR A 188 1.08 22.31 -2.30
C THR A 188 1.93 22.11 -1.05
N THR A 189 3.15 22.66 -1.02
CA THR A 189 4.07 22.57 0.12
C THR A 189 4.59 23.94 0.60
N PRO A 190 3.71 24.93 0.85
CA PRO A 190 4.12 26.27 1.22
C PRO A 190 4.83 26.35 2.58
N GLU A 191 4.48 25.52 3.55
CA GLU A 191 5.09 25.56 4.88
C GLU A 191 6.50 24.97 4.85
N LEU A 192 6.71 23.86 4.13
CA LEU A 192 8.04 23.31 3.92
C LEU A 192 8.91 24.24 3.08
N ALA A 193 8.36 24.95 2.10
CA ALA A 193 9.12 25.95 1.32
C ALA A 193 9.63 27.12 2.18
N ALA A 194 9.01 27.37 3.34
CA ALA A 194 9.44 28.37 4.30
C ALA A 194 10.48 27.83 5.32
N ARG A 195 10.82 26.54 5.26
CA ARG A 195 11.83 25.89 6.09
C ARG A 195 12.98 25.48 5.17
N ASP A 196 14.23 25.69 5.57
CA ASP A 196 15.42 25.38 4.78
C ASP A 196 15.63 23.85 4.63
N VAL A 197 14.68 23.17 4.00
CA VAL A 197 14.69 21.73 3.75
C VAL A 197 15.44 21.43 2.45
N ILE A 198 16.11 20.28 2.42
CA ILE A 198 16.69 19.74 1.20
C ILE A 198 15.61 18.91 0.51
N ASN A 199 15.12 19.38 -0.63
CA ASN A 199 14.18 18.63 -1.48
C ASN A 199 14.95 17.73 -2.46
N PHE A 200 14.53 16.47 -2.56
CA PHE A 200 15.04 15.54 -3.57
C PHE A 200 14.00 15.39 -4.68
N SER A 201 14.26 16.00 -5.83
CA SER A 201 13.29 16.09 -6.94
C SER A 201 13.16 14.82 -7.77
N ASP A 202 14.07 13.85 -7.62
CA ASP A 202 14.06 12.60 -8.38
C ASP A 202 14.28 11.39 -7.46
N VAL A 203 13.18 10.87 -6.93
CA VAL A 203 13.17 9.67 -6.07
C VAL A 203 12.12 8.69 -6.57
N THR A 204 12.48 7.42 -6.56
CA THR A 204 11.62 6.30 -6.98
C THR A 204 11.37 5.36 -5.82
N SER A 205 10.12 5.01 -5.59
CA SER A 205 9.72 4.00 -4.61
C SER A 205 10.21 2.60 -4.97
N CYS A 206 10.21 1.70 -3.98
CA CYS A 206 10.52 0.30 -4.21
C CYS A 206 9.31 -0.49 -4.77
N GLY A 207 8.11 -0.20 -4.27
CA GLY A 207 6.86 -0.77 -4.74
C GLY A 207 5.90 0.32 -5.20
N THR A 208 4.69 -0.11 -5.52
CA THR A 208 3.55 0.76 -5.86
C THR A 208 2.42 0.57 -4.86
N ASP A 209 2.71 -0.02 -3.71
CA ASP A 209 1.78 -0.33 -2.63
C ASP A 209 2.57 -0.45 -1.32
N THR A 210 1.92 -0.13 -0.21
CA THR A 210 2.51 -0.14 1.13
C THR A 210 3.11 -1.50 1.49
N ALA A 211 2.43 -2.61 1.18
CA ALA A 211 2.86 -3.97 1.53
C ALA A 211 4.16 -4.40 0.83
N THR A 212 4.47 -3.79 -0.31
CA THR A 212 5.71 -3.98 -1.07
C THR A 212 6.77 -2.95 -0.67
N SER A 213 6.39 -1.67 -0.60
CA SER A 213 7.31 -0.56 -0.38
C SER A 213 7.91 -0.55 1.02
N LEU A 214 7.09 -0.69 2.07
CA LEU A 214 7.56 -0.62 3.46
C LEU A 214 8.62 -1.69 3.75
N PRO A 215 8.35 -3.00 3.58
CA PRO A 215 9.36 -4.02 3.87
C PRO A 215 10.64 -3.80 3.06
N CYS A 216 10.51 -3.37 1.80
CA CYS A 216 11.64 -3.15 0.93
C CYS A 216 12.53 -1.98 1.35
N MET A 217 11.96 -0.81 1.65
CA MET A 217 12.76 0.39 1.96
C MET A 217 13.53 0.26 3.28
N PHE A 218 13.08 -0.61 4.18
CA PHE A 218 13.77 -0.94 5.43
C PHE A 218 14.66 -2.20 5.32
N SER A 219 14.76 -2.82 4.15
CA SER A 219 15.61 -3.99 3.90
C SER A 219 17.00 -3.60 3.38
N LEU A 220 17.98 -4.49 3.53
CA LEU A 220 19.29 -4.32 2.89
C LEU A 220 19.26 -4.50 1.37
N ASN A 221 18.30 -5.28 0.86
CA ASN A 221 18.14 -5.57 -0.56
C ASN A 221 17.74 -4.32 -1.36
N GLY A 222 16.80 -3.55 -0.80
CA GLY A 222 16.17 -2.44 -1.50
C GLY A 222 15.56 -2.87 -2.85
N ARG A 223 15.34 -1.89 -3.74
CA ARG A 223 14.71 -2.15 -5.03
C ARG A 223 15.63 -2.86 -6.04
N ARG A 224 16.93 -2.51 -6.03
CA ARG A 224 17.89 -3.02 -7.03
C ARG A 224 18.04 -4.53 -6.96
N ASP A 225 18.09 -5.08 -5.75
CA ASP A 225 18.23 -6.52 -5.49
C ASP A 225 16.96 -7.08 -4.82
N TYR A 226 15.79 -6.62 -5.28
CA TYR A 226 14.49 -6.97 -4.69
C TYR A 226 14.23 -8.49 -4.73
N ASP A 227 14.19 -9.10 -3.56
CA ASP A 227 13.70 -10.46 -3.32
C ASP A 227 12.72 -10.42 -2.16
N GLU A 228 11.44 -10.45 -2.50
CA GLU A 228 10.32 -10.38 -1.56
C GLU A 228 10.41 -11.43 -0.43
N ARG A 229 10.90 -12.63 -0.74
CA ARG A 229 11.00 -13.71 0.24
C ARG A 229 12.14 -13.42 1.22
N GLN A 230 13.29 -12.96 0.74
CA GLN A 230 14.40 -12.57 1.60
C GLN A 230 14.03 -11.37 2.46
N ILE A 231 13.42 -10.33 1.86
CA ILE A 231 13.00 -9.11 2.55
C ILE A 231 12.09 -9.44 3.73
N ARG A 232 11.13 -10.35 3.55
CA ARG A 232 10.17 -10.70 4.62
C ARG A 232 10.71 -11.68 5.67
N ARG A 233 11.76 -12.43 5.35
CA ARG A 233 12.40 -13.39 6.28
C ARG A 233 13.50 -12.75 7.13
N ARG A 234 14.04 -11.61 6.72
CA ARG A 234 15.17 -10.95 7.35
C ARG A 234 14.74 -9.85 8.32
N GLU A 235 15.57 -9.62 9.32
CA GLU A 235 15.50 -8.42 10.16
C GLU A 235 15.64 -7.14 9.32
N SER A 236 14.86 -6.11 9.66
CA SER A 236 14.94 -4.79 9.02
C SER A 236 16.13 -3.97 9.56
N VAL A 237 16.49 -2.88 8.88
CA VAL A 237 17.52 -1.94 9.36
C VAL A 237 17.21 -1.41 10.77
N LEU A 238 15.94 -1.34 11.16
CA LEU A 238 15.54 -0.94 12.52
C LEU A 238 16.04 -1.92 13.59
N HIS A 239 16.04 -3.23 13.30
CA HIS A 239 16.55 -4.25 14.22
C HIS A 239 18.07 -4.14 14.37
N VAL A 240 18.76 -3.83 13.27
CA VAL A 240 20.22 -3.58 13.26
C VAL A 240 20.57 -2.34 14.10
N LEU A 241 19.80 -1.27 13.97
CA LEU A 241 19.98 -0.06 14.78
C LEU A 241 19.69 -0.34 16.26
N ASN A 242 18.61 -1.07 16.56
CA ASN A 242 18.23 -1.44 17.92
C ASN A 242 19.31 -2.27 18.64
N ARG A 243 19.90 -3.28 17.96
CA ARG A 243 21.02 -4.05 18.53
C ARG A 243 22.29 -3.23 18.72
N SER A 244 22.43 -2.14 17.98
CA SER A 244 23.54 -1.17 18.09
C SER A 244 23.17 0.00 19.00
N ASP A 245 22.41 -0.23 20.08
CA ASP A 245 22.05 0.72 21.13
C ASP A 245 21.31 2.00 20.67
N VAL A 246 20.70 1.99 19.48
CA VAL A 246 19.79 3.07 19.03
C VAL A 246 18.39 2.75 19.52
N ASN A 247 17.78 3.65 20.29
CA ASN A 247 16.40 3.49 20.71
C ASN A 247 15.47 3.59 19.48
N ILE A 248 14.66 2.56 19.24
CA ILE A 248 13.69 2.57 18.14
C ILE A 248 12.28 2.75 18.70
N LEU A 249 11.49 3.58 18.03
CA LEU A 249 10.05 3.68 18.27
C LEU A 249 9.32 3.79 16.93
N TRP A 250 8.32 2.95 16.71
CA TRP A 250 7.40 3.07 15.59
C TRP A 250 6.06 3.63 16.08
N ARG A 251 5.61 4.76 15.50
CA ARG A 251 4.28 5.34 15.76
C ARG A 251 3.47 5.27 14.47
N ASP A 252 2.30 4.66 14.55
CA ASP A 252 1.52 4.28 13.39
C ASP A 252 0.13 4.92 13.41
N ASN A 253 -0.21 5.63 12.33
CA ASN A 253 -1.57 6.12 12.07
C ASN A 253 -2.21 5.43 10.84
N GLN A 254 -1.64 4.29 10.43
CA GLN A 254 -2.00 3.55 9.24
C GLN A 254 -2.49 2.13 9.63
N SER A 255 -2.60 1.22 8.67
CA SER A 255 -2.87 -0.22 8.87
C SER A 255 -1.65 -1.02 9.38
N GLY A 256 -0.68 -0.39 10.05
CA GLY A 256 0.48 -1.05 10.66
C GLY A 256 1.74 -1.14 9.79
N CYS A 257 2.83 -1.60 10.42
CA CYS A 257 4.20 -1.55 9.89
C CYS A 257 4.58 -2.70 8.91
N LYS A 258 3.62 -3.53 8.50
CA LYS A 258 3.82 -4.61 7.50
C LYS A 258 5.00 -5.55 7.82
N GLY A 259 5.21 -5.83 9.10
CA GLY A 259 6.30 -6.67 9.59
C GLY A 259 7.60 -5.92 9.90
N VAL A 260 7.82 -4.71 9.38
CA VAL A 260 9.10 -3.98 9.51
C VAL A 260 9.53 -3.77 10.97
N CYS A 261 8.56 -3.65 11.86
CA CYS A 261 8.73 -3.30 13.27
C CYS A 261 8.46 -4.44 14.26
N ASP A 262 8.19 -5.68 13.82
CA ASP A 262 7.82 -6.75 14.78
C ASP A 262 8.94 -6.99 15.80
N GLY A 263 8.58 -7.05 17.08
CA GLY A 263 9.54 -7.19 18.18
C GLY A 263 10.22 -5.88 18.60
N LEU A 264 9.90 -4.75 17.97
CA LEU A 264 10.36 -3.41 18.36
C LEU A 264 9.23 -2.61 19.03
N PRO A 265 9.55 -1.54 19.79
CA PRO A 265 8.52 -0.68 20.39
C PRO A 265 7.59 -0.05 19.34
N PHE A 266 6.28 -0.21 19.56
CA PHE A 266 5.23 0.18 18.61
C PHE A 266 4.05 0.87 19.32
N GLU A 267 3.56 1.96 18.73
CA GLU A 267 2.37 2.69 19.17
C GLU A 267 1.35 2.78 18.03
N ASN A 268 0.15 2.25 18.26
CA ASN A 268 -0.98 2.46 17.36
C ASN A 268 -1.77 3.70 17.77
N LEU A 269 -1.75 4.72 16.93
CA LEU A 269 -2.45 5.99 17.13
C LEU A 269 -3.65 6.17 16.20
N SER A 270 -3.90 5.21 15.30
CA SER A 270 -5.01 5.25 14.34
C SER A 270 -6.40 5.29 14.98
N SER A 271 -6.50 4.96 16.26
CA SER A 271 -7.73 4.99 17.06
C SER A 271 -7.51 5.56 18.47
N ALA A 272 -6.61 6.55 18.62
CA ALA A 272 -6.21 7.10 19.93
C ALA A 272 -7.34 7.83 20.70
N GLY A 273 -8.50 8.06 20.08
CA GLY A 273 -9.66 8.67 20.73
C GLY A 273 -9.52 10.17 21.01
N HIS A 274 -8.60 10.86 20.34
CA HIS A 274 -8.34 12.29 20.53
C HIS A 274 -9.55 13.14 20.06
N PRO A 275 -10.08 14.07 20.88
CA PRO A 275 -11.37 14.72 20.64
C PRO A 275 -11.44 15.57 19.38
N THR A 276 -10.31 16.13 18.93
CA THR A 276 -10.26 17.04 17.77
C THR A 276 -9.55 16.47 16.56
N LEU A 277 -8.68 15.48 16.76
CA LEU A 277 -7.87 14.89 15.69
C LEU A 277 -8.45 13.57 15.22
N CYS A 278 -9.26 12.92 16.06
CA CYS A 278 -9.94 11.69 15.73
C CYS A 278 -11.45 11.91 15.60
N HIS A 279 -12.00 11.56 14.43
CA HIS A 279 -13.43 11.64 14.15
C HIS A 279 -13.95 10.23 13.86
N GLY A 280 -14.69 9.68 14.82
CA GLY A 280 -15.09 8.27 14.79
C GLY A 280 -13.87 7.37 14.95
N GLU A 281 -13.61 6.52 13.96
CA GLU A 281 -12.54 5.52 13.98
C GLU A 281 -11.29 5.93 13.19
N ARG A 282 -11.11 7.24 12.89
CA ARG A 282 -9.96 7.74 12.13
C ARG A 282 -9.35 8.95 12.80
N CYS A 283 -8.03 9.03 12.73
CA CYS A 283 -7.26 10.17 13.21
C CYS A 283 -6.49 10.84 12.07
N LEU A 284 -6.43 12.17 12.11
CA LEU A 284 -5.54 12.95 11.27
C LEU A 284 -4.09 12.82 11.76
N ASP A 285 -3.12 12.90 10.85
CA ASP A 285 -1.71 12.57 11.10
C ASP A 285 -1.01 13.45 12.14
N GLU A 286 -1.55 14.62 12.49
CA GLU A 286 -1.07 15.41 13.63
C GLU A 286 -1.06 14.61 14.95
N ILE A 287 -1.86 13.55 15.06
CA ILE A 287 -1.85 12.64 16.23
C ILE A 287 -0.46 12.02 16.47
N LEU A 288 0.33 11.81 15.42
CA LEU A 288 1.68 11.26 15.49
C LEU A 288 2.66 12.19 16.23
N LEU A 289 2.30 13.46 16.44
CA LEU A 289 3.13 14.45 17.12
C LEU A 289 2.84 14.54 18.62
N GLU A 290 1.71 13.98 19.09
CA GLU A 290 1.32 14.04 20.49
C GLU A 290 2.38 13.35 21.37
N GLY A 291 2.93 14.06 22.35
CA GLY A 291 3.99 13.55 23.24
C GLY A 291 5.35 13.29 22.57
N LEU A 292 5.56 13.62 21.28
CA LEU A 292 6.79 13.30 20.55
C LEU A 292 8.03 13.98 21.17
N ALA A 293 7.92 15.26 21.54
CA ALA A 293 9.02 16.01 22.13
C ALA A 293 9.48 15.40 23.47
N GLU A 294 8.54 14.95 24.31
CA GLU A 294 8.85 14.30 25.59
C GLU A 294 9.60 12.99 25.38
N LYS A 295 9.16 12.17 24.43
CA LYS A 295 9.85 10.90 24.08
C LYS A 295 11.29 11.13 23.63
N ILE A 296 11.54 12.16 22.83
CA ILE A 296 12.89 12.52 22.39
C ILE A 296 13.70 13.03 23.59
N THR A 297 13.19 14.03 24.30
CA THR A 297 13.94 14.70 25.37
C THR A 297 14.24 13.84 26.60
N THR A 298 13.45 12.79 26.84
CA THR A 298 13.68 11.83 27.93
C THR A 298 14.70 10.74 27.56
N SER A 299 14.95 10.52 26.27
CA SER A 299 15.98 9.58 25.82
C SER A 299 17.38 10.07 26.21
N ARG A 300 18.23 9.13 26.63
CA ARG A 300 19.66 9.39 26.90
C ARG A 300 20.57 8.84 25.80
N SER A 301 20.01 8.05 24.89
CA SER A 301 20.71 7.42 23.77
C SER A 301 20.20 8.00 22.46
N ASP A 302 20.97 7.82 21.38
CA ASP A 302 20.47 8.13 20.04
C ASP A 302 19.18 7.36 19.77
N MET A 303 18.28 7.99 19.05
CA MET A 303 16.94 7.49 18.80
C MET A 303 16.57 7.62 17.34
N LEU A 304 15.89 6.62 16.80
CA LEU A 304 15.17 6.70 15.54
C LEU A 304 13.68 6.48 15.82
N ILE A 305 12.87 7.49 15.51
CA ILE A 305 11.42 7.42 15.62
C ILE A 305 10.83 7.37 14.22
N VAL A 306 10.07 6.32 13.91
CA VAL A 306 9.30 6.23 12.67
C VAL A 306 7.91 6.80 12.93
N LEU A 307 7.49 7.77 12.12
CA LEU A 307 6.11 8.25 12.07
C LEU A 307 5.48 7.75 10.76
N HIS A 308 4.60 6.76 10.85
CA HIS A 308 3.94 6.17 9.68
C HIS A 308 2.57 6.82 9.49
N MET A 309 2.48 7.66 8.46
CA MET A 309 1.33 8.51 8.17
C MET A 309 0.24 7.76 7.40
N LEU A 310 -1.00 8.20 7.57
CA LEU A 310 -2.10 7.88 6.66
C LEU A 310 -1.99 8.69 5.35
N GLY A 311 -1.38 9.88 5.40
CA GLY A 311 -0.98 10.67 4.25
C GLY A 311 -2.11 10.92 3.26
N ASN A 312 -1.86 10.62 2.00
CA ASN A 312 -2.80 10.82 0.90
C ASN A 312 -3.61 9.56 0.56
N HIS A 313 -3.72 8.58 1.47
CA HIS A 313 -4.37 7.30 1.18
C HIS A 313 -5.81 7.47 0.68
N GLY A 314 -6.09 6.90 -0.50
CA GLY A 314 -7.41 6.85 -1.13
C GLY A 314 -8.29 5.69 -0.65
N PRO A 315 -9.52 5.53 -1.19
CA PRO A 315 -10.20 6.47 -2.08
C PRO A 315 -10.80 7.68 -1.34
N ALA A 316 -10.83 7.69 0.00
CA ALA A 316 -11.43 8.79 0.77
C ALA A 316 -10.47 9.97 0.99
N TYR A 317 -9.89 10.52 -0.09
CA TYR A 317 -8.92 11.63 0.00
C TYR A 317 -9.46 12.85 0.77
N PHE A 318 -10.76 13.12 0.67
CA PHE A 318 -11.44 14.23 1.36
C PHE A 318 -11.44 14.10 2.89
N GLN A 319 -11.08 12.94 3.42
CA GLN A 319 -10.95 12.68 4.85
C GLN A 319 -9.49 12.73 5.33
N ARG A 320 -8.53 13.06 4.44
CA ARG A 320 -7.10 13.16 4.78
C ARG A 320 -6.70 14.54 5.29
N TYR A 321 -7.63 15.50 5.28
CA TYR A 321 -7.36 16.86 5.70
C TYR A 321 -8.58 17.49 6.39
N PRO A 322 -8.39 18.39 7.37
CA PRO A 322 -9.50 19.12 7.96
C PRO A 322 -9.98 20.24 7.03
N ALA A 323 -11.18 20.78 7.31
CA ALA A 323 -11.82 21.80 6.46
C ALA A 323 -10.95 23.03 6.18
N SER A 324 -10.06 23.40 7.11
CA SER A 324 -9.11 24.52 6.95
C SER A 324 -8.08 24.32 5.82
N TYR A 325 -7.86 23.08 5.38
CA TYR A 325 -6.94 22.73 4.30
C TYR A 325 -7.65 22.49 2.95
N ARG A 326 -8.96 22.76 2.88
CA ARG A 326 -9.74 22.71 1.62
C ARG A 326 -9.48 23.97 0.78
N ARG A 327 -8.26 24.11 0.25
CA ARG A 327 -7.81 25.26 -0.52
C ARG A 327 -8.32 25.26 -1.96
N TRP A 328 -8.27 24.12 -2.65
CA TRP A 328 -8.74 23.97 -4.02
C TRP A 328 -10.14 23.35 -4.04
N SER A 329 -10.99 23.82 -4.95
CA SER A 329 -12.40 23.42 -5.10
C SER A 329 -12.86 23.55 -6.56
N PRO A 330 -13.87 22.78 -7.01
CA PRO A 330 -14.65 21.80 -6.24
C PRO A 330 -13.82 20.58 -5.82
N THR A 331 -14.28 19.81 -4.83
CA THR A 331 -13.62 18.58 -4.36
C THR A 331 -14.50 17.35 -4.60
N CYS A 332 -13.85 16.20 -4.77
CA CYS A 332 -14.44 14.87 -4.77
C CYS A 332 -14.66 14.38 -3.32
N ASP A 333 -15.83 14.68 -2.74
CA ASP A 333 -16.22 14.28 -1.37
C ASP A 333 -16.95 12.91 -1.37
N THR A 334 -16.39 11.94 -2.09
CA THR A 334 -16.93 10.56 -2.23
C THR A 334 -15.78 9.58 -2.46
N THR A 335 -16.02 8.30 -2.18
CA THR A 335 -15.08 7.19 -2.44
C THR A 335 -15.28 6.55 -3.82
N ASP A 336 -16.32 6.93 -4.57
CA ASP A 336 -16.51 6.58 -5.98
C ASP A 336 -15.72 7.55 -6.88
N LEU A 337 -14.39 7.39 -6.89
CA LEU A 337 -13.46 8.28 -7.60
C LEU A 337 -13.82 8.47 -9.08
N ALA A 338 -14.27 7.40 -9.73
CA ALA A 338 -14.65 7.41 -11.14
C ALA A 338 -15.96 8.16 -11.44
N SER A 339 -16.67 8.65 -10.42
CA SER A 339 -17.83 9.54 -10.57
C SER A 339 -17.47 11.03 -10.52
N CYS A 340 -16.29 11.36 -10.03
CA CYS A 340 -15.81 12.73 -9.91
C CYS A 340 -15.22 13.23 -11.24
N SER A 341 -15.25 14.55 -11.46
CA SER A 341 -14.40 15.14 -12.49
C SER A 341 -12.94 14.99 -12.09
N HIS A 342 -12.05 14.86 -13.08
CA HIS A 342 -10.61 14.77 -12.82
C HIS A 342 -10.10 15.99 -12.04
N GLU A 343 -10.59 17.20 -12.36
CA GLU A 343 -10.27 18.41 -11.61
C GLU A 343 -10.67 18.31 -10.13
N ALA A 344 -11.89 17.84 -9.82
CA ALA A 344 -12.36 17.71 -8.44
C ALA A 344 -11.53 16.69 -7.66
N LEU A 345 -11.11 15.60 -8.32
CA LEU A 345 -10.24 14.59 -7.73
C LEU A 345 -8.83 15.14 -7.43
N VAL A 346 -8.21 15.82 -8.40
CA VAL A 346 -6.89 16.46 -8.23
C VAL A 346 -6.95 17.53 -7.15
N ASN A 347 -8.01 18.35 -7.10
CA ASN A 347 -8.22 19.34 -6.03
C ASN A 347 -8.28 18.69 -4.64
N THR A 348 -9.05 17.60 -4.48
CA THR A 348 -9.10 16.86 -3.21
C THR A 348 -7.74 16.30 -2.84
N TYR A 349 -7.02 15.71 -3.79
CA TYR A 349 -5.70 15.15 -3.56
C TYR A 349 -4.67 16.23 -3.16
N ASP A 350 -4.65 17.37 -3.86
CA ASP A 350 -3.76 18.50 -3.56
C ASP A 350 -4.03 19.08 -2.16
N ASN A 351 -5.28 19.14 -1.73
CA ASN A 351 -5.64 19.54 -0.36
C ASN A 351 -5.06 18.57 0.70
N ALA A 352 -5.02 17.27 0.40
CA ALA A 352 -4.37 16.28 1.27
C ALA A 352 -2.83 16.44 1.28
N VAL A 353 -2.22 16.77 0.14
CA VAL A 353 -0.78 17.11 0.09
C VAL A 353 -0.48 18.34 0.95
N LEU A 354 -1.35 19.36 0.89
CA LEU A 354 -1.23 20.57 1.71
C LEU A 354 -1.31 20.27 3.21
N TYR A 355 -2.10 19.27 3.61
CA TYR A 355 -2.11 18.83 5.01
C TYR A 355 -0.86 18.01 5.38
N THR A 356 -0.34 17.18 4.46
CA THR A 356 0.95 16.50 4.64
C THR A 356 2.09 17.51 4.83
N ASP A 357 2.13 18.58 4.03
CA ASP A 357 3.06 19.71 4.19
C ASP A 357 3.01 20.29 5.61
N HIS A 358 1.80 20.53 6.12
CA HIS A 358 1.60 21.03 7.48
C HIS A 358 2.15 20.08 8.56
N VAL A 359 1.83 18.79 8.49
CA VAL A 359 2.29 17.81 9.49
C VAL A 359 3.81 17.75 9.52
N LEU A 360 4.46 17.75 8.34
CA LEU A 360 5.92 17.75 8.23
C LEU A 360 6.53 19.05 8.77
N ALA A 361 5.97 20.20 8.42
CA ALA A 361 6.37 21.50 8.92
C ALA A 361 6.28 21.58 10.46
N ARG A 362 5.16 21.12 11.03
CA ARG A 362 4.97 21.02 12.49
C ARG A 362 5.97 20.09 13.16
N THR A 363 6.34 19.00 12.50
CA THR A 363 7.38 18.08 12.99
C THR A 363 8.73 18.78 13.02
N ILE A 364 9.11 19.48 11.95
CA ILE A 364 10.36 20.26 11.88
C ILE A 364 10.40 21.32 12.98
N ASP A 365 9.31 22.07 13.19
CA ASP A 365 9.25 23.09 14.24
C ASP A 365 9.44 22.50 15.64
N LEU A 366 8.79 21.36 15.91
CA LEU A 366 8.96 20.62 17.17
C LEU A 366 10.42 20.21 17.37
N LEU A 367 11.04 19.64 16.34
CA LEU A 367 12.43 19.19 16.39
C LEU A 367 13.44 20.34 16.54
N SER A 368 13.19 21.48 15.89
CA SER A 368 14.05 22.66 15.98
C SER A 368 14.02 23.31 17.38
N GLY A 369 12.91 23.13 18.12
CA GLY A 369 12.78 23.56 19.51
C GLY A 369 13.56 22.72 20.52
N ILE A 370 13.98 21.51 20.15
CA ILE A 370 14.70 20.59 21.05
C ILE A 370 16.17 20.97 21.10
N ARG A 371 16.65 21.33 22.30
CA ARG A 371 18.06 21.69 22.54
C ARG A 371 18.90 20.58 23.19
N SER A 372 18.24 19.55 23.72
CA SER A 372 18.92 18.43 24.39
C SER A 372 19.50 17.39 23.43
N HIS A 373 19.07 17.41 22.17
CA HIS A 373 19.44 16.45 21.13
C HIS A 373 19.82 17.17 19.85
N ASP A 374 20.67 16.55 19.03
CA ASP A 374 20.85 16.95 17.64
C ASP A 374 19.76 16.23 16.82
N THR A 375 18.86 17.00 16.21
CA THR A 375 17.63 16.47 15.61
C THR A 375 17.67 16.50 14.09
N ALA A 376 17.06 15.51 13.45
CA ALA A 376 16.90 15.46 12.00
C ALA A 376 15.55 14.85 11.62
N LEU A 377 15.07 15.20 10.44
CA LEU A 377 13.89 14.64 9.81
C LEU A 377 14.23 14.15 8.41
N LEU A 378 13.83 12.92 8.11
CA LEU A 378 13.76 12.38 6.76
C LEU A 378 12.30 12.06 6.48
N TYR A 379 11.75 12.60 5.40
CA TYR A 379 10.44 12.20 4.90
C TYR A 379 10.59 11.56 3.53
N VAL A 380 9.84 10.48 3.29
CA VAL A 380 9.67 9.87 1.97
C VAL A 380 8.31 9.21 1.89
N SER A 381 7.60 9.37 0.77
CA SER A 381 6.37 8.61 0.52
C SER A 381 6.72 7.18 0.09
N ASP A 382 5.95 6.22 0.57
CA ASP A 382 6.14 4.80 0.25
C ASP A 382 5.89 4.48 -1.24
N HIS A 383 4.90 5.12 -1.85
CA HIS A 383 4.60 5.16 -3.28
C HIS A 383 3.79 6.41 -3.66
N GLY A 384 3.53 6.58 -4.96
CA GLY A 384 2.66 7.61 -5.51
C GLY A 384 1.22 7.11 -5.76
N GLU A 385 0.48 7.77 -6.66
CA GLU A 385 -0.95 7.55 -6.89
C GLU A 385 -1.39 7.88 -8.32
N SER A 386 -2.28 7.06 -8.90
CA SER A 386 -3.02 7.41 -10.12
C SER A 386 -4.35 8.10 -9.80
N LEU A 387 -4.63 9.22 -10.47
CA LEU A 387 -5.78 10.10 -10.28
C LEU A 387 -6.71 10.14 -11.52
N GLY A 388 -6.79 9.03 -12.24
CA GLY A 388 -7.64 8.86 -13.43
C GLY A 388 -6.88 8.91 -14.76
N GLU A 389 -5.57 9.16 -14.75
CA GLU A 389 -4.75 9.15 -15.96
C GLU A 389 -4.86 7.77 -16.64
N LYS A 390 -5.16 7.75 -17.94
CA LYS A 390 -5.37 6.51 -18.72
C LYS A 390 -6.45 5.57 -18.14
N GLY A 391 -7.37 6.09 -17.31
CA GLY A 391 -8.40 5.31 -16.62
C GLY A 391 -7.89 4.51 -15.42
N LEU A 392 -6.66 4.78 -14.95
CA LEU A 392 -6.08 4.18 -13.75
C LEU A 392 -6.40 5.05 -12.53
N TYR A 393 -6.82 4.41 -11.45
CA TYR A 393 -7.03 5.04 -10.16
C TYR A 393 -6.30 4.26 -9.09
N LEU A 394 -6.08 4.88 -7.93
CA LEU A 394 -5.38 4.26 -6.81
C LEU A 394 -3.95 3.88 -7.19
N HIS A 395 -3.45 2.82 -6.58
CA HIS A 395 -2.10 2.30 -6.72
C HIS A 395 -2.11 0.77 -6.79
N GLY A 396 -0.92 0.16 -6.71
CA GLY A 396 -0.74 -1.30 -6.78
C GLY A 396 -0.67 -1.86 -8.20
N ILE A 397 -0.34 -1.03 -9.19
CA ILE A 397 -0.07 -1.51 -10.55
C ILE A 397 1.27 -2.25 -10.56
N PRO A 398 1.39 -3.43 -11.20
CA PRO A 398 2.64 -4.18 -11.23
C PRO A 398 3.80 -3.28 -11.68
N TYR A 399 4.82 -3.12 -10.82
CA TYR A 399 5.88 -2.12 -10.98
C TYR A 399 6.46 -1.99 -12.40
N VAL A 400 6.62 -3.11 -13.11
CA VAL A 400 7.16 -3.18 -14.48
C VAL A 400 6.34 -2.42 -15.54
N ILE A 401 5.08 -2.12 -15.24
CA ILE A 401 4.16 -1.36 -16.09
C ILE A 401 3.52 -0.20 -15.33
N ALA A 402 3.94 0.05 -14.09
CA ALA A 402 3.37 1.12 -13.29
C ALA A 402 3.76 2.48 -13.88
N PRO A 403 2.82 3.44 -13.88
CA PRO A 403 3.10 4.76 -14.39
C PRO A 403 3.99 5.54 -13.40
N ASP A 404 4.69 6.57 -13.89
CA ASP A 404 5.57 7.39 -13.05
C ASP A 404 4.81 8.01 -11.86
N GLU A 405 3.51 8.29 -12.04
CA GLU A 405 2.64 8.79 -10.98
C GLU A 405 2.56 7.87 -9.76
N GLN A 406 2.79 6.56 -9.89
CA GLN A 406 2.84 5.60 -8.76
C GLN A 406 4.26 5.32 -8.25
N ILE A 407 5.28 5.61 -9.05
CA ILE A 407 6.68 5.25 -8.73
C ILE A 407 7.45 6.47 -8.20
N LYS A 408 7.23 7.66 -8.76
CA LYS A 408 7.95 8.88 -8.40
C LYS A 408 7.34 9.49 -7.14
N VAL A 409 8.14 9.59 -6.10
CA VAL A 409 7.71 10.02 -4.75
C VAL A 409 8.50 11.22 -4.26
N PRO A 410 7.92 12.09 -3.42
CA PRO A 410 8.67 13.13 -2.76
C PRO A 410 9.57 12.56 -1.65
N MET A 411 10.71 13.20 -1.46
CA MET A 411 11.59 12.97 -0.32
C MET A 411 12.20 14.30 0.12
N ILE A 412 12.27 14.55 1.43
CA ILE A 412 12.94 15.73 1.98
C ILE A 412 13.84 15.35 3.15
N TRP A 413 14.89 16.13 3.34
CA TRP A 413 15.75 16.08 4.53
C TRP A 413 15.78 17.44 5.22
N TRP A 414 15.73 17.41 6.55
CA TRP A 414 15.97 18.57 7.40
C TRP A 414 16.82 18.16 8.61
N GLN A 415 17.63 19.08 9.12
CA GLN A 415 18.39 18.86 10.35
C GLN A 415 18.54 20.16 11.15
N SER A 416 18.62 20.04 12.47
CA SER A 416 18.92 21.16 13.36
C SER A 416 20.33 21.68 13.11
N SER A 417 20.50 23.00 13.25
CA SER A 417 21.80 23.68 13.20
C SER A 417 22.71 23.37 14.38
#